data_AF-A0A367KQ72-F1
#
_entry.id   AF-A0A367KQ72-F1
#
_cell.length_a   1.000
_cell.length_b   1.000
_cell.length_c   1.000
_cell.angle_alpha   90.00
_cell.angle_beta   90.00
_cell.angle_gamma   90.00
#
_symmetry.space_group_name_H-M   'P 1'
#
loop_
_entity.id
_entity.type
_entity.pdbx_description
1 polymer ?
#
loop_
_entity_poly.entity_id
_entity_poly.type
_entity_poly.pdbx_seq_one_letter_code
_entity_poly.pdbx_strand_id
1 'polypeptide(L)'
;MEAPCSQWKQFWKLPVEPAHRSLWYRLVHKKLYSQASLSHMNTRTTSAECHFCSCAVEDIQHLIVHCPRKWAIWIEVFNYYCPHLSFTQDDICSLLWSFKTFHLVDNPELWSLCCSVLAHIWRFHWRYVIQGTPFIENTIVKIVMSRFATLKRSLSDID
;
A
#
# COMPACT_ATOMS: atom_id res chain seq x y z
N MET A 1 11.07 14.37 1.62
CA MET A 1 12.09 14.04 2.63
C MET A 1 12.41 12.57 2.44
N GLU A 2 13.65 12.24 2.07
CA GLU A 2 14.04 10.84 1.84
C GLU A 2 14.28 10.14 3.18
N ALA A 3 13.94 8.84 3.28
CA ALA A 3 14.13 8.09 4.51
C ALA A 3 15.63 7.93 4.86
N PRO A 4 16.03 8.11 6.13
CA PRO A 4 17.37 7.82 6.61
C PRO A 4 17.94 6.47 6.14
N CYS A 5 19.25 6.42 5.88
CA CYS A 5 19.95 5.19 5.47
C CYS A 5 19.76 4.02 6.44
N SER A 6 19.62 4.30 7.75
CA SER A 6 19.34 3.28 8.77
C SER A 6 17.97 2.61 8.57
N GLN A 7 16.93 3.40 8.26
CA GLN A 7 15.59 2.88 8.00
C GLN A 7 15.56 2.03 6.74
N TRP A 8 16.26 2.44 5.67
CA TRP A 8 16.39 1.61 4.46
C TRP A 8 17.08 0.28 4.74
N LYS A 9 18.17 0.28 5.52
CA LYS A 9 18.85 -0.98 5.91
C LYS A 9 17.93 -1.93 6.66
N GLN A 10 17.08 -1.41 7.55
CA GLN A 10 16.08 -2.20 8.27
C GLN A 10 14.96 -2.67 7.34
N PHE A 11 14.46 -1.78 6.48
CA PHE A 11 13.42 -2.07 5.49
C PHE A 11 13.82 -3.22 4.55
N TRP A 12 15.05 -3.22 4.06
CA TRP A 12 15.55 -4.29 3.20
C TRP A 12 15.76 -5.62 3.93
N LYS A 13 15.76 -5.64 5.26
CA LYS A 13 15.79 -6.88 6.05
C LYS A 13 14.41 -7.43 6.37
N LEU A 14 13.32 -6.72 6.03
CA LEU A 14 11.97 -7.17 6.34
C LEU A 14 11.68 -8.52 5.65
N PRO A 15 11.02 -9.46 6.35
CA PRO A 15 10.72 -10.80 5.86
C PRO A 15 9.50 -10.82 4.92
N VAL A 16 9.47 -9.90 3.97
CA VAL A 16 8.41 -9.79 2.95
C VAL A 16 8.97 -10.09 1.56
N GLU A 17 8.09 -10.49 0.65
CA GLU A 17 8.47 -10.78 -0.75
C GLU A 17 9.29 -9.60 -1.35
N PRO A 18 10.42 -9.87 -2.03
CA PRO A 18 11.25 -8.82 -2.62
C PRO A 18 10.45 -7.88 -3.54
N ALA A 19 9.50 -8.42 -4.30
CA ALA A 19 8.63 -7.65 -5.18
C ALA A 19 7.78 -6.61 -4.43
N HIS A 20 7.34 -6.90 -3.21
CA HIS A 20 6.59 -5.95 -2.38
C HIS A 20 7.49 -4.80 -1.90
N ARG A 21 8.72 -5.12 -1.45
CA ARG A 21 9.72 -4.11 -1.06
C ARG A 21 10.10 -3.22 -2.24
N SER A 22 10.34 -3.82 -3.41
CA SER A 22 10.66 -3.08 -4.64
C SER A 22 9.52 -2.17 -5.10
N LEU A 23 8.26 -2.53 -4.84
CA LEU A 23 7.13 -1.65 -5.13
C LEU A 23 7.13 -0.42 -4.23
N TRP A 24 7.31 -0.59 -2.92
CA TRP A 24 7.40 0.54 -1.99
C TRP A 24 8.65 1.41 -2.28
N TYR A 25 9.79 0.80 -2.59
CA TYR A 25 10.96 1.55 -3.04
C TYR A 25 10.62 2.46 -4.24
N ARG A 26 9.93 1.91 -5.25
CA ARG A 26 9.47 2.71 -6.41
C ARG A 26 8.46 3.79 -6.03
N LEU A 27 7.59 3.55 -5.05
CA LEU A 27 6.65 4.56 -4.53
C LEU A 27 7.41 5.79 -4.02
N VAL A 28 8.39 5.57 -3.13
CA VAL A 28 9.17 6.63 -2.48
C VAL A 28 9.99 7.42 -3.51
N HIS A 29 10.56 6.73 -4.49
CA HIS A 29 11.36 7.34 -5.57
C HIS A 29 10.53 7.85 -6.75
N LYS A 30 9.19 7.94 -6.62
CA LYS A 30 8.28 8.47 -7.65
C LYS A 30 8.42 7.75 -9.01
N LYS A 31 8.62 6.43 -8.96
CA LYS A 31 8.75 5.54 -10.14
C LYS A 31 7.50 4.71 -10.40
N LEU A 32 6.39 5.04 -9.76
CA LEU A 32 5.08 4.45 -10.05
C LEU A 32 4.28 5.36 -10.98
N TYR A 33 3.40 4.76 -11.75
CA TYR A 33 2.44 5.44 -12.62
C TYR A 33 1.03 5.38 -12.02
N SER A 34 0.19 6.36 -12.35
CA SER A 34 -1.24 6.38 -12.05
C SER A 34 -2.03 6.67 -13.32
N GLN A 35 -3.37 6.65 -13.27
CA GLN A 35 -4.17 7.07 -14.41
C GLN A 35 -3.83 8.49 -14.88
N ALA A 36 -3.60 9.43 -13.96
CA ALA A 36 -3.14 10.77 -14.33
C ALA A 36 -1.80 10.74 -15.11
N SER A 37 -0.84 9.91 -14.69
CA SER A 37 0.43 9.76 -15.44
C SER A 37 0.21 9.12 -16.82
N LEU A 38 -0.68 8.13 -16.91
CA LEU A 38 -1.02 7.46 -18.17
C LEU A 38 -1.75 8.39 -19.13
N SER A 39 -2.71 9.20 -18.64
CA SER A 39 -3.44 10.18 -19.43
C SER A 39 -2.53 11.24 -20.03
N HIS A 40 -1.47 11.64 -19.31
CA HIS A 40 -0.46 12.53 -19.87
C HIS A 40 0.36 11.89 -20.99
N MET A 41 0.62 10.58 -20.93
CA MET A 41 1.36 9.86 -21.99
C MET A 41 0.48 9.52 -23.20
N ASN A 42 -0.83 9.30 -23.00
CA ASN A 42 -1.77 8.99 -24.08
C ASN A 42 -3.14 9.65 -23.83
N THR A 43 -3.20 10.96 -24.13
CA THR A 43 -4.36 11.82 -23.86
C THR A 43 -5.63 11.46 -24.64
N ARG A 44 -5.52 10.66 -25.71
CA ARG A 44 -6.65 10.34 -26.59
C ARG A 44 -7.52 9.18 -26.12
N THR A 45 -6.99 8.32 -25.25
CA THR A 45 -7.64 7.05 -24.90
C THR A 45 -7.72 6.76 -23.41
N THR A 46 -7.04 7.54 -22.56
CA THR A 46 -7.00 7.27 -21.12
C THR A 46 -7.49 8.48 -20.33
N SER A 47 -8.55 8.27 -19.53
CA SER A 47 -9.04 9.27 -18.58
C SER A 47 -8.09 9.36 -17.38
N ALA A 48 -7.89 10.58 -16.87
CA ALA A 48 -7.13 10.81 -15.64
C ALA A 48 -7.93 10.46 -14.38
N GLU A 49 -9.24 10.23 -14.50
CA GLU A 49 -10.14 9.99 -13.38
C GLU A 49 -9.94 8.61 -12.74
N CYS A 50 -10.17 8.56 -11.44
CA CYS A 50 -10.18 7.31 -10.70
C CYS A 50 -11.36 6.43 -11.13
N HIS A 51 -11.06 5.24 -11.64
CA HIS A 51 -12.07 4.28 -12.09
C HIS A 51 -12.91 3.67 -10.95
N PHE A 52 -12.58 4.00 -9.70
CA PHE A 52 -13.18 3.41 -8.50
C PHE A 52 -14.14 4.35 -7.78
N CYS A 53 -13.85 5.64 -7.76
CA CYS A 53 -14.66 6.61 -7.02
C CYS A 53 -15.38 7.61 -7.92
N SER A 54 -14.98 7.80 -9.18
CA SER A 54 -15.71 8.74 -10.05
C SER A 54 -15.40 10.22 -9.81
N CYS A 55 -14.77 10.56 -8.67
CA CYS A 55 -14.83 11.91 -8.11
C CYS A 55 -13.54 12.72 -8.19
N ALA A 56 -12.41 12.10 -8.53
CA ALA A 56 -11.11 12.75 -8.48
C ALA A 56 -10.17 12.26 -9.59
N VAL A 57 -9.24 13.13 -9.97
CA VAL A 57 -8.06 12.75 -10.76
C VAL A 57 -7.22 11.79 -9.92
N GLU A 58 -6.86 10.66 -10.51
CA GLU A 58 -6.08 9.65 -9.81
C GLU A 58 -4.58 9.89 -10.00
N ASP A 59 -4.01 10.63 -9.05
CA ASP A 59 -2.57 10.64 -8.79
C ASP A 59 -2.16 9.41 -7.95
N ILE A 60 -0.86 9.28 -7.63
CA ILE A 60 -0.35 8.13 -6.87
C ILE A 60 -0.90 8.10 -5.44
N GLN A 61 -1.11 9.26 -4.79
CA GLN A 61 -1.67 9.28 -3.44
C GLN A 61 -3.13 8.84 -3.45
N HIS A 62 -3.91 9.23 -4.45
CA HIS A 62 -5.27 8.77 -4.64
C HIS A 62 -5.33 7.28 -4.98
N LEU A 63 -4.47 6.81 -5.88
CA LEU A 63 -4.39 5.39 -6.28
C LEU A 63 -4.13 4.48 -5.08
N ILE A 64 -3.24 4.90 -4.17
CA ILE A 64 -2.80 4.09 -3.04
C ILE A 64 -3.62 4.32 -1.77
N VAL A 65 -3.99 5.56 -1.46
CA VAL A 65 -4.55 5.95 -0.14
C VAL A 65 -5.88 6.69 -0.27
N HIS A 66 -5.92 7.85 -0.95
CA HIS A 66 -7.07 8.78 -0.82
C HIS A 66 -8.36 8.29 -1.47
N CYS A 67 -8.29 7.37 -2.43
CA CYS A 67 -9.50 6.76 -3.00
C CYS A 67 -10.31 6.05 -1.91
N PRO A 68 -11.60 6.35 -1.70
CA PRO A 68 -12.40 5.75 -0.62
C PRO A 68 -12.41 4.22 -0.61
N ARG A 69 -12.44 3.60 -1.79
CA ARG A 69 -12.37 2.14 -1.97
C ARG A 69 -11.03 1.56 -1.51
N LYS A 70 -9.93 2.30 -1.68
CA LYS A 70 -8.59 1.90 -1.23
C LYS A 70 -8.41 2.18 0.26
N TRP A 71 -8.94 3.30 0.72
CA TRP A 71 -8.93 3.68 2.13
C TRP A 71 -9.67 2.67 3.01
N ALA A 72 -10.80 2.12 2.54
CA ALA A 72 -11.52 1.05 3.24
C ALA A 72 -10.62 -0.16 3.57
N ILE A 73 -9.73 -0.55 2.63
CA ILE A 73 -8.77 -1.64 2.83
C ILE A 73 -7.77 -1.29 3.93
N TRP A 74 -7.21 -0.06 3.90
CA TRP A 74 -6.27 0.40 4.93
C TRP A 74 -6.90 0.38 6.31
N ILE A 75 -8.09 0.97 6.46
CA ILE A 75 -8.82 0.99 7.73
C ILE A 75 -9.05 -0.43 8.25
N GLU A 76 -9.59 -1.31 7.42
CA GLU A 76 -9.96 -2.67 7.89
C GLU A 76 -8.74 -3.47 8.33
N VAL A 77 -7.65 -3.39 7.55
CA VAL A 77 -6.38 -4.06 7.89
C VAL A 77 -5.76 -3.49 9.16
N PHE A 78 -5.74 -2.17 9.32
CA PHE A 78 -5.13 -1.53 10.49
C PHE A 78 -5.98 -1.71 11.76
N ASN A 79 -7.31 -1.68 11.65
CA ASN A 79 -8.20 -1.99 12.76
C ASN A 79 -8.01 -3.42 13.26
N TYR A 80 -7.71 -4.37 12.37
CA TYR A 80 -7.35 -5.72 12.80
C TYR A 80 -5.97 -5.75 13.48
N TYR A 81 -4.98 -5.09 12.91
CA TYR A 81 -3.60 -5.14 13.41
C TYR A 81 -3.42 -4.43 14.77
N CYS A 82 -3.99 -3.23 14.91
CA CYS A 82 -3.86 -2.38 16.08
C CYS A 82 -5.19 -1.68 16.39
N PRO A 83 -6.19 -2.39 16.94
CA PRO A 83 -7.56 -1.89 17.13
C PRO A 83 -7.68 -0.67 18.05
N HIS A 84 -6.67 -0.42 18.88
CA HIS A 84 -6.65 0.71 19.82
C HIS A 84 -6.12 2.01 19.20
N LEU A 85 -5.66 1.98 17.95
CA LEU A 85 -5.10 3.12 17.26
C LEU A 85 -5.91 3.44 16.01
N SER A 86 -6.22 4.72 15.83
CA SER A 86 -6.89 5.23 14.63
C SER A 86 -5.87 5.88 13.72
N PHE A 87 -5.69 5.33 12.52
CA PHE A 87 -4.82 5.91 11.51
C PHE A 87 -5.63 6.78 10.56
N THR A 88 -5.13 7.98 10.28
CA THR A 88 -5.68 8.87 9.24
C THR A 88 -5.04 8.58 7.88
N GLN A 89 -5.62 9.10 6.81
CA GLN A 89 -5.00 9.05 5.48
C GLN A 89 -3.61 9.71 5.49
N ASP A 90 -3.45 10.82 6.21
CA ASP A 90 -2.17 11.53 6.35
C ASP A 90 -1.12 10.73 7.12
N ASP A 91 -1.52 9.94 8.11
CA ASP A 91 -0.61 9.03 8.82
C ASP A 91 -0.09 7.94 7.90
N ILE A 92 -0.97 7.33 7.09
CA ILE A 92 -0.57 6.32 6.10
C ILE A 92 0.30 6.95 5.01
N CYS A 93 -0.03 8.15 4.53
CA CYS A 93 0.81 8.87 3.59
C CYS A 93 2.20 9.19 4.20
N SER A 94 2.26 9.65 5.44
CA SER A 94 3.54 9.89 6.14
C SER A 94 4.33 8.60 6.31
N LEU A 95 3.68 7.51 6.70
CA LEU A 95 4.31 6.21 6.82
C LEU A 95 4.91 5.75 5.49
N LEU A 96 4.14 5.80 4.41
CA LEU A 96 4.55 5.31 3.10
C LEU A 96 5.58 6.19 2.39
N TRP A 97 5.51 7.52 2.50
CA TRP A 97 6.40 8.42 1.77
C TRP A 97 7.60 8.92 2.57
N SER A 98 7.51 8.96 3.92
CA SER A 98 8.59 9.48 4.77
C SER A 98 9.08 8.49 5.82
N PHE A 99 8.59 7.25 5.83
CA PHE A 99 8.95 6.24 6.84
C PHE A 99 8.72 6.75 8.27
N LYS A 100 7.65 7.55 8.47
CA LYS A 100 7.23 7.98 9.81
C LYS A 100 7.06 6.75 10.70
N THR A 101 7.69 6.77 11.86
CA THR A 101 7.55 5.72 12.86
C THR A 101 6.51 6.08 13.90
N PHE A 102 5.91 5.06 14.51
CA PHE A 102 4.89 5.20 15.55
C PHE A 102 5.36 4.47 16.81
N HIS A 103 5.32 5.14 17.96
CA HIS A 103 5.89 4.62 19.21
C HIS A 103 5.08 3.47 19.84
N LEU A 104 3.79 3.35 19.52
CA LEU A 104 2.87 2.40 20.12
C LEU A 104 2.74 1.09 19.33
N VAL A 105 3.55 0.89 18.30
CA VAL A 105 3.51 -0.29 17.41
C VAL A 105 4.91 -0.75 17.05
N ASP A 106 5.05 -2.02 16.74
CA ASP A 106 6.25 -2.55 16.10
C ASP A 106 6.34 -2.00 14.67
N ASN A 107 7.38 -1.19 14.41
CA ASN A 107 7.56 -0.51 13.12
C ASN A 107 7.98 -1.46 11.99
N PRO A 108 8.97 -2.36 12.17
CA PRO A 108 9.23 -3.42 11.21
C PRO A 108 8.00 -4.25 10.82
N GLU A 109 7.17 -4.58 11.79
CA GLU A 109 5.96 -5.34 11.56
C GLU A 109 4.92 -4.52 10.80
N LEU A 110 4.71 -3.27 11.22
CA LEU A 110 3.87 -2.30 10.53
C LEU A 110 4.32 -2.09 9.07
N TRP A 111 5.63 -1.97 8.82
CA TRP A 111 6.18 -1.86 7.47
C TRP A 111 5.94 -3.15 6.66
N SER A 112 6.03 -4.32 7.29
CA SER A 112 5.71 -5.58 6.61
C SER A 112 4.24 -5.63 6.18
N LEU A 113 3.33 -5.15 7.03
CA LEU A 113 1.91 -5.00 6.71
C LEU A 113 1.68 -4.02 5.56
N CYS A 114 2.29 -2.83 5.62
CA CYS A 114 2.22 -1.82 4.57
C CYS A 114 2.74 -2.31 3.22
N CYS A 115 3.87 -3.04 3.20
CA CYS A 115 4.38 -3.70 1.99
C CYS A 115 3.30 -4.59 1.35
N SER A 116 2.61 -5.38 2.18
CA SER A 116 1.57 -6.30 1.73
C SER A 116 0.35 -5.56 1.19
N VAL A 117 -0.20 -4.60 1.94
CA VAL A 117 -1.38 -3.81 1.51
C VAL A 117 -1.08 -3.07 0.21
N LEU A 118 0.05 -2.37 0.15
CA LEU A 118 0.50 -1.63 -1.03
C LEU A 118 0.56 -2.53 -2.27
N ALA A 119 1.19 -3.71 -2.15
CA ALA A 119 1.33 -4.65 -3.25
C ALA A 119 -0.01 -5.18 -3.75
N HIS A 120 -0.95 -5.47 -2.86
CA HIS A 120 -2.25 -6.01 -3.24
C HIS A 120 -3.17 -4.92 -3.81
N ILE A 121 -3.18 -3.71 -3.25
CA ILE A 121 -3.87 -2.57 -3.84
C ILE A 121 -3.37 -2.33 -5.26
N TRP A 122 -2.04 -2.24 -5.44
CA TRP A 122 -1.42 -2.02 -6.75
C TRP A 122 -1.79 -3.12 -7.75
N ARG A 123 -1.63 -4.39 -7.36
CA ARG A 123 -1.92 -5.54 -8.24
C ARG A 123 -3.40 -5.58 -8.64
N PHE A 124 -4.31 -5.44 -7.69
CA PHE A 124 -5.75 -5.53 -7.97
C PHE A 124 -6.26 -4.31 -8.73
N HIS A 125 -5.72 -3.12 -8.44
CA HIS A 125 -5.99 -1.91 -9.23
C HIS A 125 -5.68 -2.15 -10.71
N TRP A 126 -4.45 -2.55 -11.05
CA TRP A 126 -4.06 -2.69 -12.45
C TRP A 126 -4.70 -3.90 -13.15
N ARG A 127 -5.03 -4.97 -12.40
CA ARG A 127 -5.85 -6.06 -12.96
C ARG A 127 -7.27 -5.60 -13.32
N TYR A 128 -7.88 -4.74 -12.52
CA TYR A 128 -9.17 -4.15 -12.88
C TYR A 128 -9.05 -3.26 -14.11
N VAL A 129 -8.09 -2.33 -14.13
CA VAL A 129 -7.91 -1.39 -15.24
C VAL A 129 -7.58 -2.09 -16.55
N ILE A 130 -6.65 -3.05 -16.55
CA ILE A 130 -6.12 -3.68 -17.77
C ILE A 130 -6.98 -4.86 -18.20
N GLN A 131 -7.49 -5.65 -17.25
CA GLN A 131 -8.13 -6.94 -17.53
C GLN A 131 -9.63 -6.96 -17.16
N GLY A 132 -10.18 -5.87 -16.63
CA GLY A 132 -11.58 -5.82 -16.18
C GLY A 132 -11.88 -6.74 -14.97
N THR A 133 -10.85 -7.27 -14.28
CA THR A 133 -11.08 -8.16 -13.14
C THR A 133 -11.70 -7.38 -11.98
N PRO A 134 -12.84 -7.82 -11.40
CA PRO A 134 -13.50 -7.09 -10.32
C PRO A 134 -12.57 -6.78 -9.14
N PHE A 135 -12.58 -5.51 -8.71
CA PHE A 135 -11.90 -5.08 -7.49
C PHE A 135 -12.82 -5.29 -6.29
N ILE A 136 -12.44 -6.23 -5.42
CA ILE A 136 -13.21 -6.62 -4.24
C ILE A 136 -12.33 -6.41 -3.00
N GLU A 137 -12.64 -5.40 -2.20
CA GLU A 137 -11.89 -4.97 -1.01
C GLU A 137 -11.73 -6.11 -0.01
N ASN A 138 -12.82 -6.78 0.34
CA ASN A 138 -12.83 -7.86 1.33
C ASN A 138 -11.90 -9.02 0.92
N THR A 139 -11.77 -9.29 -0.38
CA THR A 139 -10.82 -10.29 -0.88
C THR A 139 -9.39 -9.86 -0.64
N ILE A 140 -9.07 -8.59 -0.88
CA ILE A 140 -7.74 -8.03 -0.63
C ILE A 140 -7.42 -8.08 0.86
N VAL A 141 -8.35 -7.63 1.72
CA VAL A 141 -8.18 -7.66 3.18
C VAL A 141 -7.91 -9.09 3.65
N LYS A 142 -8.74 -10.07 3.26
CA LYS A 142 -8.55 -11.48 3.63
C LYS A 142 -7.17 -12.03 3.22
N ILE A 143 -6.72 -11.73 2.00
CA ILE A 143 -5.40 -12.16 1.52
C ILE A 143 -4.29 -11.53 2.34
N VAL A 144 -4.34 -10.21 2.56
CA VAL A 144 -3.34 -9.48 3.35
C VAL A 144 -3.27 -10.04 4.76
N MET A 145 -4.40 -10.21 5.43
CA MET A 145 -4.46 -10.71 6.81
C MET A 145 -3.97 -12.14 6.92
N SER A 146 -4.35 -13.02 5.98
CA SER A 146 -3.87 -14.40 5.95
C SER A 146 -2.35 -14.47 5.78
N ARG A 147 -1.79 -13.69 4.84
CA ARG A 147 -0.34 -13.63 4.61
C ARG A 147 0.40 -13.10 5.82
N PHE A 148 -0.13 -12.05 6.43
CA PHE A 148 0.46 -11.44 7.62
C PHE A 148 0.45 -12.41 8.81
N ALA A 149 -0.64 -13.13 9.04
CA ALA A 149 -0.72 -14.15 10.09
C ALA A 149 0.24 -15.33 9.84
N THR A 150 0.45 -15.73 8.59
CA THR A 150 1.45 -16.76 8.25
C THR A 150 2.88 -16.25 8.48
N LEU A 151 3.15 -15.00 8.12
CA LEU A 151 4.45 -14.39 8.37
C LEU A 151 4.79 -14.34 9.86
N LYS A 152 3.83 -13.89 10.70
CA LYS A 152 4.01 -13.89 12.16
C LYS A 152 4.36 -15.27 12.70
N ARG A 153 3.60 -16.30 12.31
CA ARG A 153 3.84 -17.67 12.75
C ARG A 153 5.25 -18.14 12.37
N SER A 154 5.67 -17.91 11.12
CA SER A 154 7.01 -18.32 10.68
C SER A 154 8.16 -17.63 11.41
N LEU A 155 7.94 -16.41 11.94
CA LEU A 155 8.93 -15.71 12.74
C LEU A 155 8.97 -16.24 14.17
N SER A 156 7.81 -16.58 14.74
CA SER A 156 7.73 -17.19 16.07
C SER A 156 8.30 -18.61 16.14
N ASP A 157 8.35 -19.34 15.03
CA ASP A 157 8.92 -20.70 14.96
C ASP A 157 10.46 -20.72 14.84
N ILE A 158 11.11 -19.56 14.67
CA ILE A 158 12.58 -19.44 14.51
C ILE A 158 13.27 -19.03 15.83
N ASP A 159 12.50 -18.55 16.81
CA ASP A 159 12.96 -18.19 18.16
C ASP A 159 12.86 -19.38 19.14
#